data_AF-A0A5J4V3V8-F1
#
_entry.id   AF-A0A5J4V3V8-F1
#
_cell.length_a   1.000
_cell.length_b   1.000
_cell.length_c   1.000
_cell.angle_alpha   90.00
_cell.angle_beta   90.00
_cell.angle_gamma   90.00
#
_symmetry.space_group_name_H-M   'P 1'
#
loop_
_entity.id
_entity.type
_entity.pdbx_description
1 polymer ?
#
loop_
_entity_poly.entity_id
_entity_poly.type
_entity_poly.pdbx_seq_one_letter_code
_entity_poly.pdbx_strand_id
1 'polypeptide(L)'
;MKYLEHSERKHFSKDLSKCSELKNLPDLVTDLSSGDETVRLKALDDILDEIGTTKPQCCRAEQFSQLLDSLAPLMTNIQNHELQRIASIIEVLSTKVWFMIYEEFLNFLDIIKTKEIIKLMKTTFLNESSQTPIKESFAYSIFSFRVINDTNDQCFNPILILLLNRLKEEEKRWNKQPYNKEHDPKRCKYGFRTLATILNGLSALCLEHDVQKQEIANRGGIEIGLRYLNHPSAKIRVMAALLFGLSGEQNIGQQFRKNN
;
A
#
# COMPACT_ATOMS: atom_id res chain seq x y z
N MET A 1 -11.42 -28.99 12.16
CA MET A 1 -12.07 -27.68 12.42
C MET A 1 -12.44 -27.06 11.08
N LYS A 2 -13.73 -26.82 10.83
CA LYS A 2 -14.17 -26.04 9.65
C LYS A 2 -13.87 -24.57 9.94
N TYR A 3 -13.12 -23.92 9.07
CA TYR A 3 -12.71 -22.52 9.16
C TYR A 3 -13.94 -21.63 9.36
N LEU A 4 -14.08 -21.07 10.57
CA LEU A 4 -14.98 -19.97 10.85
C LEU A 4 -14.26 -18.68 10.48
N GLU A 5 -14.19 -18.39 9.18
CA GLU A 5 -13.83 -17.04 8.74
C GLU A 5 -14.94 -16.08 9.17
N HIS A 6 -14.56 -15.08 9.98
CA HIS A 6 -15.41 -13.96 10.39
C HIS A 6 -15.69 -13.03 9.20
N SER A 7 -16.38 -13.54 8.19
CA SER A 7 -16.74 -12.84 6.95
C SER A 7 -18.20 -13.12 6.63
N GLU A 8 -19.09 -12.18 6.96
CA GLU A 8 -20.50 -12.01 6.53
C GLU A 8 -21.44 -13.25 6.41
N ARG A 9 -21.09 -14.46 6.87
CA ARG A 9 -21.85 -15.71 6.65
C ARG A 9 -22.22 -15.99 5.19
N LYS A 10 -21.49 -15.43 4.22
CA LYS A 10 -21.68 -15.71 2.79
C LYS A 10 -20.74 -16.83 2.36
N HIS A 11 -21.31 -17.90 1.79
CA HIS A 11 -20.52 -18.94 1.13
C HIS A 11 -19.74 -18.33 -0.04
N PHE A 12 -18.42 -18.45 0.05
CA PHE A 12 -17.48 -17.92 -0.92
C PHE A 12 -17.39 -18.85 -2.14
N SER A 13 -17.74 -18.36 -3.33
CA SER A 13 -17.63 -19.13 -4.57
C SER A 13 -16.23 -19.03 -5.16
N LYS A 14 -15.52 -20.16 -5.29
CA LYS A 14 -14.22 -20.22 -6.01
C LYS A 14 -14.35 -19.96 -7.52
N ASP A 15 -15.56 -20.02 -8.05
CA ASP A 15 -15.87 -19.77 -9.45
C ASP A 15 -16.02 -18.26 -9.72
N LEU A 16 -15.09 -17.70 -10.51
CA LEU A 16 -15.02 -16.28 -10.89
C LEU A 16 -16.28 -15.79 -11.60
N SER A 17 -16.95 -16.67 -12.36
CA SER A 17 -18.19 -16.31 -13.09
C SER A 17 -19.36 -15.98 -12.16
N LYS A 18 -19.23 -16.31 -10.87
CA LYS A 18 -20.22 -16.04 -9.82
C LYS A 18 -19.81 -14.88 -8.91
N CYS A 19 -18.69 -14.22 -9.17
CA CYS A 19 -18.28 -13.00 -8.47
C CYS A 19 -19.05 -11.81 -9.04
N SER A 20 -19.78 -11.11 -8.17
CA SER A 20 -20.51 -9.90 -8.55
C SER A 20 -19.68 -8.63 -8.38
N GLU A 21 -18.60 -8.75 -7.61
CA GLU A 21 -17.60 -7.74 -7.33
C GLU A 21 -16.76 -7.46 -8.57
N LEU A 22 -16.43 -6.20 -8.83
CA LEU A 22 -15.61 -5.78 -9.97
C LEU A 22 -16.19 -6.21 -11.33
N LYS A 23 -17.52 -6.37 -11.43
CA LYS A 23 -18.18 -6.85 -12.66
C LYS A 23 -17.91 -5.97 -13.88
N ASN A 24 -17.67 -4.68 -13.67
CA ASN A 24 -17.39 -3.73 -14.76
C ASN A 24 -15.90 -3.66 -15.10
N LEU A 25 -15.02 -4.20 -14.24
CA LEU A 25 -13.57 -4.09 -14.40
C LEU A 25 -13.07 -4.65 -15.76
N PRO A 26 -13.56 -5.79 -16.28
CA PRO A 26 -13.10 -6.30 -17.58
C PRO A 26 -13.35 -5.33 -18.75
N ASP A 27 -14.52 -4.69 -18.78
CA ASP A 27 -14.86 -3.73 -19.83
C ASP A 27 -13.99 -2.47 -19.72
N LEU A 28 -13.82 -1.95 -18.50
CA LEU A 28 -12.94 -0.80 -18.25
C LEU A 28 -11.47 -1.08 -18.58
N VAL A 29 -10.99 -2.31 -18.34
CA VAL A 29 -9.64 -2.75 -18.71
C VAL A 29 -9.48 -2.82 -20.22
N THR A 30 -10.54 -3.16 -20.96
CA THR A 30 -10.53 -3.14 -22.43
C THR A 30 -10.34 -1.71 -22.96
N ASP A 31 -11.00 -0.73 -22.35
CA ASP A 31 -10.88 0.69 -22.72
C ASP A 31 -9.46 1.26 -22.55
N LEU A 32 -8.63 0.65 -21.69
CA LEU A 32 -7.21 1.03 -21.54
C LEU A 32 -6.36 0.77 -22.79
N SER A 33 -6.85 -0.05 -23.73
CA SER A 33 -6.19 -0.31 -25.02
C SER A 33 -6.60 0.69 -26.11
N SER A 34 -7.50 1.64 -25.81
CA SER A 34 -7.96 2.64 -26.78
C SER A 34 -6.81 3.51 -27.27
N GLY A 35 -6.83 3.91 -28.56
CA GLY A 35 -5.92 4.93 -29.09
C GLY A 35 -6.19 6.33 -28.55
N ASP A 36 -7.40 6.58 -28.02
CA ASP A 36 -7.82 7.87 -27.47
C ASP A 36 -7.46 7.99 -25.98
N GLU A 37 -6.59 8.95 -25.65
CA GLU A 37 -6.19 9.26 -24.27
C GLU A 37 -7.37 9.66 -23.37
N THR A 38 -8.38 10.33 -23.91
CA THR A 38 -9.56 10.74 -23.15
C THR A 38 -10.35 9.52 -22.66
N VAL A 39 -10.47 8.50 -23.51
CA VAL A 39 -11.12 7.23 -23.17
C VAL A 39 -10.32 6.50 -22.10
N ARG A 40 -8.99 6.41 -22.26
CA ARG A 40 -8.12 5.75 -21.28
C ARG A 40 -8.13 6.46 -19.92
N LEU A 41 -8.04 7.79 -19.88
CA LEU A 41 -8.11 8.57 -18.65
C LEU A 41 -9.43 8.37 -17.92
N LYS A 42 -10.56 8.40 -18.64
CA LYS A 42 -11.87 8.13 -18.06
C LYS A 42 -11.95 6.71 -17.50
N ALA A 43 -11.47 5.71 -18.25
CA ALA A 43 -11.43 4.33 -17.79
C ALA A 43 -10.58 4.16 -16.52
N LEU A 44 -9.43 4.84 -16.42
CA LEU A 44 -8.62 4.83 -15.20
C LEU A 44 -9.36 5.43 -13.99
N ASP A 45 -10.09 6.53 -14.18
CA ASP A 45 -10.89 7.13 -13.11
C ASP A 45 -12.05 6.21 -12.68
N ASP A 46 -12.72 5.55 -13.65
CA ASP A 46 -13.80 4.60 -13.39
C ASP A 46 -13.27 3.31 -12.71
N ILE A 47 -12.08 2.83 -13.07
CA ILE A 47 -11.38 1.71 -12.41
C ILE A 47 -11.06 2.05 -10.95
N LEU A 48 -10.56 3.27 -10.71
CA LEU A 48 -10.29 3.74 -9.34
C LEU A 48 -11.56 3.73 -8.49
N ASP A 49 -12.70 4.12 -9.06
CA ASP A 49 -14.01 4.11 -8.40
C ASP A 49 -14.52 2.69 -8.13
N GLU A 50 -14.44 1.79 -9.12
CA GLU A 50 -14.86 0.39 -8.99
C GLU A 50 -14.06 -0.32 -7.88
N ILE A 51 -12.73 -0.21 -7.89
CA ILE A 51 -11.85 -0.81 -6.85
C ILE A 51 -12.08 -0.14 -5.49
N GLY A 52 -12.19 1.19 -5.49
CA GLY A 52 -12.33 2.00 -4.30
C GLY A 52 -13.60 1.71 -3.49
N THR A 53 -14.70 1.39 -4.18
CA THR A 53 -16.01 1.13 -3.58
C THR A 53 -16.29 -0.35 -3.33
N THR A 54 -15.51 -1.26 -3.92
CA THR A 54 -15.68 -2.70 -3.73
C THR A 54 -15.32 -3.16 -2.30
N LYS A 55 -15.98 -4.24 -1.86
CA LYS A 55 -15.69 -5.02 -0.65
C LYS A 55 -14.53 -6.00 -0.93
N PRO A 56 -13.29 -5.73 -0.46
CA PRO A 56 -12.13 -6.56 -0.84
C PRO A 56 -12.24 -7.99 -0.31
N GLN A 57 -12.90 -8.18 0.84
CA GLN A 57 -13.19 -9.48 1.41
C GLN A 57 -14.13 -10.33 0.55
N CYS A 58 -14.60 -9.82 -0.60
CA CYS A 58 -15.44 -10.50 -1.59
C CYS A 58 -14.74 -10.66 -2.96
N CYS A 59 -13.55 -10.07 -3.15
CA CYS A 59 -12.78 -10.14 -4.40
C CYS A 59 -11.96 -11.42 -4.51
N ARG A 60 -11.64 -11.79 -5.75
CA ARG A 60 -10.64 -12.80 -6.12
C ARG A 60 -9.37 -12.11 -6.61
N ALA A 61 -8.22 -12.67 -6.27
CA ALA A 61 -6.93 -12.17 -6.74
C ALA A 61 -6.86 -12.09 -8.27
N GLU A 62 -7.38 -13.12 -8.95
CA GLU A 62 -7.34 -13.24 -10.41
C GLU A 62 -8.07 -12.10 -11.13
N GLN A 63 -9.08 -11.48 -10.50
CA GLN A 63 -9.82 -10.35 -11.10
C GLN A 63 -8.92 -9.15 -11.40
N PHE A 64 -7.79 -9.02 -10.71
CA PHE A 64 -6.85 -7.93 -10.89
C PHE A 64 -5.74 -8.25 -11.91
N SER A 65 -5.61 -9.51 -12.35
CA SER A 65 -4.50 -9.95 -13.20
C SER A 65 -4.42 -9.17 -14.51
N GLN A 66 -5.53 -9.11 -15.25
CA GLN A 66 -5.61 -8.40 -16.52
C GLN A 66 -5.45 -6.88 -16.36
N LEU A 67 -5.97 -6.31 -15.25
CA LEU A 67 -5.75 -4.90 -14.92
C LEU A 67 -4.26 -4.60 -14.80
N LEU A 68 -3.52 -5.40 -14.03
CA LEU A 68 -2.08 -5.18 -13.83
C LEU A 68 -1.29 -5.29 -15.14
N ASP A 69 -1.68 -6.20 -16.04
CA ASP A 69 -1.10 -6.31 -17.38
C ASP A 69 -1.38 -5.05 -18.23
N SER A 70 -2.61 -4.55 -18.22
CA SER A 70 -3.00 -3.37 -19.01
C SER A 70 -2.44 -2.05 -18.47
N LEU A 71 -2.13 -1.95 -17.17
CA LEU A 71 -1.51 -0.75 -16.60
C LEU A 71 -0.02 -0.64 -16.96
N ALA A 72 0.69 -1.76 -17.08
CA ALA A 72 2.13 -1.79 -17.32
C ALA A 72 2.59 -0.96 -18.56
N PRO A 73 2.02 -1.13 -19.77
CA PRO A 73 2.46 -0.36 -20.93
C PRO A 73 2.23 1.16 -20.75
N LEU A 74 1.15 1.57 -20.06
CA LEU A 74 0.83 2.98 -19.82
C LEU A 74 1.80 3.65 -18.83
N MET A 75 2.49 2.87 -17.99
CA MET A 75 3.49 3.39 -17.04
C MET A 75 4.86 3.68 -17.67
N THR A 76 5.10 3.26 -18.92
CA THR A 76 6.41 3.42 -19.56
C THR A 76 6.76 4.88 -19.85
N ASN A 77 5.75 5.76 -20.02
CA ASN A 77 5.95 7.19 -20.21
C ASN A 77 5.72 7.97 -18.90
N ILE A 78 6.82 8.39 -18.26
CA ILE A 78 6.78 9.07 -16.96
C ILE A 78 6.18 10.48 -16.96
N GLN A 79 6.00 11.09 -18.13
CA GLN A 79 5.42 12.43 -18.28
C GLN A 79 3.91 12.41 -18.52
N ASN A 80 3.30 11.23 -18.58
CA ASN A 80 1.91 11.05 -18.95
C ASN A 80 0.95 11.36 -17.80
N HIS A 81 -0.16 12.04 -18.09
CA HIS A 81 -1.25 12.30 -17.14
C HIS A 81 -1.91 11.02 -16.60
N GLU A 82 -1.85 9.93 -17.37
CA GLU A 82 -2.31 8.60 -16.97
C GLU A 82 -1.53 8.06 -15.78
N LEU A 83 -0.22 8.31 -15.70
CA LEU A 83 0.64 7.76 -14.65
C LEU A 83 0.19 8.18 -13.24
N GLN A 84 -0.31 9.40 -13.08
CA GLN A 84 -0.87 9.86 -11.80
C GLN A 84 -2.13 9.08 -11.39
N ARG A 85 -2.98 8.69 -12.35
CA ARG A 85 -4.19 7.89 -12.09
C ARG A 85 -3.80 6.45 -11.79
N ILE A 86 -2.87 5.89 -12.56
CA ILE A 86 -2.31 4.55 -12.34
C ILE A 86 -1.68 4.46 -10.94
N ALA A 87 -0.89 5.46 -10.55
CA ALA A 87 -0.30 5.53 -9.21
C ALA A 87 -1.37 5.56 -8.10
N SER A 88 -2.49 6.23 -8.34
CA SER A 88 -3.62 6.26 -7.41
C SER A 88 -4.35 4.91 -7.34
N ILE A 89 -4.56 4.23 -8.47
CA ILE A 89 -5.14 2.88 -8.53
C ILE A 89 -4.25 1.89 -7.74
N ILE A 90 -2.94 1.92 -7.99
CA ILE A 90 -1.98 1.05 -7.33
C ILE A 90 -1.93 1.35 -5.82
N GLU A 91 -1.94 2.61 -5.41
CA GLU A 91 -1.99 2.97 -3.98
C GLU A 91 -3.27 2.43 -3.31
N VAL A 92 -4.43 2.57 -3.95
CA VAL A 92 -5.69 2.02 -3.45
C VAL A 92 -5.61 0.50 -3.34
N LEU A 93 -5.14 -0.20 -4.37
CA LEU A 93 -4.92 -1.64 -4.34
C LEU A 93 -4.04 -2.04 -3.16
N SER A 94 -2.90 -1.36 -2.98
CA SER A 94 -1.92 -1.65 -1.92
C SER A 94 -2.49 -1.56 -0.50
N THR A 95 -3.57 -0.81 -0.31
CA THR A 95 -4.26 -0.69 0.98
C THR A 95 -5.48 -1.60 1.11
N LYS A 96 -6.13 -1.94 0.00
CA LYS A 96 -7.37 -2.74 -0.04
C LYS A 96 -7.09 -4.25 0.04
N VAL A 97 -6.00 -4.73 -0.55
CA VAL A 97 -5.68 -6.17 -0.61
C VAL A 97 -5.52 -6.80 0.77
N TRP A 98 -5.13 -6.02 1.78
CA TRP A 98 -5.04 -6.45 3.18
C TRP A 98 -6.39 -6.83 3.81
N PHE A 99 -7.51 -6.44 3.19
CA PHE A 99 -8.85 -6.81 3.62
C PHE A 99 -9.43 -7.97 2.80
N MET A 100 -8.68 -8.52 1.85
CA MET A 100 -9.06 -9.77 1.19
C MET A 100 -9.00 -10.93 2.19
N ILE A 101 -9.68 -12.03 1.85
CA ILE A 101 -9.46 -13.29 2.55
C ILE A 101 -8.00 -13.70 2.37
N TYR A 102 -7.40 -14.29 3.41
CA TYR A 102 -5.96 -14.54 3.47
C TYR A 102 -5.41 -15.33 2.26
N GLU A 103 -6.11 -16.38 1.81
CA GLU A 103 -5.74 -17.15 0.61
C GLU A 103 -5.69 -16.25 -0.65
N GLU A 104 -6.69 -15.38 -0.82
CA GLU A 104 -6.75 -14.45 -1.96
C GLU A 104 -5.72 -13.32 -1.86
N PHE A 105 -5.42 -12.85 -0.65
CA PHE A 105 -4.33 -11.90 -0.43
C PHE A 105 -2.98 -12.50 -0.87
N LEU A 106 -2.68 -13.74 -0.47
CA LEU A 106 -1.46 -14.43 -0.89
C LEU A 106 -1.41 -14.62 -2.41
N ASN A 107 -2.52 -15.08 -3.01
CA ASN A 107 -2.62 -15.22 -4.46
C ASN A 107 -2.39 -13.88 -5.17
N PHE A 108 -2.92 -12.77 -4.63
CA PHE A 108 -2.68 -11.44 -5.19
C PHE A 108 -1.20 -11.06 -5.14
N LEU A 109 -0.53 -11.32 -4.02
CA LEU A 109 0.91 -11.07 -3.88
C LEU A 109 1.74 -11.90 -4.87
N ASP A 110 1.35 -13.13 -5.15
CA ASP A 110 2.02 -13.96 -6.15
C ASP A 110 1.77 -13.43 -7.56
N ILE A 111 0.54 -13.05 -7.89
CA ILE A 111 0.20 -12.44 -9.18
C ILE A 111 1.04 -11.18 -9.38
N ILE A 112 0.99 -10.20 -8.47
CA ILE A 112 1.67 -8.92 -8.67
C ILE A 112 3.19 -9.08 -8.80
N LYS A 113 3.80 -10.07 -8.13
CA LYS A 113 5.23 -10.41 -8.24
C LYS A 113 5.63 -10.91 -9.62
N THR A 114 4.71 -11.53 -10.36
CA THR A 114 4.95 -11.97 -11.75
C THR A 114 4.79 -10.87 -12.79
N LYS A 115 4.17 -9.73 -12.42
CA LYS A 115 3.88 -8.62 -13.35
C LYS A 115 5.02 -7.61 -13.40
N GLU A 116 5.17 -6.94 -14.55
CA GLU A 116 6.15 -5.87 -14.74
C GLU A 116 5.90 -4.63 -13.85
N ILE A 117 4.70 -4.53 -13.28
CA ILE A 117 4.24 -3.38 -12.51
C ILE A 117 5.20 -3.03 -11.36
N ILE A 118 5.78 -4.03 -10.68
CA ILE A 118 6.73 -3.79 -9.57
C ILE A 118 8.01 -3.15 -10.07
N LYS A 119 8.56 -3.68 -11.17
CA LYS A 119 9.76 -3.13 -11.80
C LYS A 119 9.50 -1.69 -12.22
N LEU A 120 8.36 -1.43 -12.86
CA LEU A 120 7.97 -0.09 -13.32
C LEU A 120 7.77 0.90 -12.15
N MET A 121 7.13 0.48 -11.05
CA MET A 121 7.02 1.30 -9.83
C MET A 121 8.40 1.67 -9.28
N LYS A 122 9.31 0.69 -9.15
CA LYS A 122 10.67 0.91 -8.63
C LYS A 122 11.48 1.83 -9.54
N THR A 123 11.49 1.58 -10.84
CA THR A 123 12.17 2.42 -11.83
C THR A 123 11.63 3.84 -11.82
N THR A 124 10.30 4.00 -11.77
CA THR A 124 9.68 5.34 -11.75
C THR A 124 9.98 6.09 -10.45
N PHE A 125 9.99 5.39 -9.32
CA PHE A 125 10.34 5.97 -8.03
C PHE A 125 11.79 6.49 -8.01
N LEU A 126 12.73 5.68 -8.51
CA LEU A 126 14.16 6.03 -8.58
C LEU A 126 14.47 7.11 -9.62
N ASN A 127 13.64 7.27 -10.65
CA ASN A 127 13.86 8.26 -11.69
C ASN A 127 13.70 9.68 -11.13
N GLU A 128 14.76 10.49 -11.18
CA GLU A 128 14.79 11.86 -10.66
C GLU A 128 13.71 12.78 -11.27
N SER A 129 13.38 12.56 -12.56
CA SER A 129 12.40 13.37 -13.31
C SER A 129 10.94 13.05 -12.99
N SER A 130 10.65 11.97 -12.26
CA SER A 130 9.27 11.64 -11.88
C SER A 130 8.72 12.64 -10.86
N GLN A 131 7.45 13.01 -11.03
CA GLN A 131 6.78 13.95 -10.13
C GLN A 131 6.69 13.39 -8.70
N THR A 132 6.87 14.25 -7.70
CA THR A 132 6.85 13.86 -6.28
C THR A 132 5.60 13.09 -5.85
N PRO A 133 4.37 13.49 -6.22
CA PRO A 133 3.16 12.76 -5.81
C PRO A 133 3.13 11.31 -6.32
N ILE A 134 3.66 11.07 -7.52
CA ILE A 134 3.77 9.75 -8.14
C ILE A 134 4.80 8.90 -7.37
N LYS A 135 5.99 9.47 -7.12
CA LYS A 135 7.05 8.79 -6.34
C LYS A 135 6.53 8.35 -4.97
N GLU A 136 5.77 9.19 -4.29
CA GLU A 136 5.21 8.87 -2.99
C GLU A 136 4.21 7.73 -3.05
N SER A 137 3.27 7.79 -4.01
CA SER A 137 2.26 6.76 -4.19
C SER A 137 2.92 5.39 -4.44
N PHE A 138 3.98 5.35 -5.26
CA PHE A 138 4.75 4.13 -5.49
C PHE A 138 5.61 3.72 -4.29
N ALA A 139 6.22 4.65 -3.57
CA ALA A 139 6.96 4.35 -2.35
C ALA A 139 6.07 3.66 -1.30
N TYR A 140 4.85 4.17 -1.09
CA TYR A 140 3.87 3.55 -0.20
C TYR A 140 3.44 2.17 -0.69
N SER A 141 3.19 2.03 -1.99
CA SER A 141 2.72 0.78 -2.59
C SER A 141 3.79 -0.31 -2.55
N ILE A 142 5.05 0.03 -2.83
CA ILE A 142 6.20 -0.89 -2.81
C ILE A 142 6.38 -1.51 -1.43
N PHE A 143 6.34 -0.71 -0.35
CA PHE A 143 6.41 -1.23 1.01
C PHE A 143 5.14 -2.02 1.38
N SER A 144 3.96 -1.52 1.00
CA SER A 144 2.68 -2.17 1.35
C SER A 144 2.47 -3.51 0.67
N PHE A 145 2.99 -3.71 -0.55
CA PHE A 145 2.98 -5.00 -1.23
C PHE A 145 4.11 -5.94 -0.81
N ARG A 146 5.04 -5.49 0.04
CA ARG A 146 6.17 -6.33 0.52
C ARG A 146 7.03 -6.85 -0.64
N VAL A 147 7.30 -5.99 -1.61
CA VAL A 147 8.04 -6.34 -2.84
C VAL A 147 9.51 -5.92 -2.81
N ILE A 148 10.03 -5.63 -1.62
CA ILE A 148 11.45 -5.38 -1.37
C ILE A 148 12.08 -6.67 -0.89
N ASN A 149 13.00 -7.19 -1.71
CA ASN A 149 13.59 -8.51 -1.46
C ASN A 149 14.53 -8.50 -0.25
N ASP A 150 15.33 -7.44 -0.12
CA ASP A 150 16.28 -7.25 0.97
C ASP A 150 16.68 -5.78 1.11
N THR A 151 17.65 -5.49 1.98
CA THR A 151 18.19 -4.15 2.19
C THR A 151 19.09 -3.63 1.07
N ASN A 152 19.50 -4.49 0.13
CA ASN A 152 20.32 -4.13 -1.04
C ASN A 152 19.46 -3.68 -2.22
N ASP A 153 18.14 -3.90 -2.17
CA ASP A 153 17.21 -3.31 -3.12
C ASP A 153 17.39 -1.78 -3.17
N GLN A 154 17.68 -1.25 -4.36
CA GLN A 154 17.99 0.17 -4.55
C GLN A 154 16.87 1.09 -4.06
N CYS A 155 15.62 0.60 -3.99
CA CYS A 155 14.49 1.37 -3.49
C CYS A 155 14.38 1.37 -1.96
N PHE A 156 14.97 0.41 -1.25
CA PHE A 156 14.74 0.22 0.18
C PHE A 156 15.11 1.45 1.01
N ASN A 157 16.38 1.85 0.96
CA ASN A 157 16.87 2.99 1.72
C ASN A 157 16.19 4.32 1.33
N PRO A 158 16.06 4.66 0.02
CA PRO A 158 15.39 5.90 -0.36
C PRO A 158 13.91 5.95 0.04
N ILE A 159 13.15 4.85 -0.06
CA ILE A 159 11.76 4.82 0.40
C ILE A 159 11.71 5.01 1.93
N LEU A 160 12.53 4.28 2.68
CA LEU A 160 12.56 4.41 4.14
C LEU A 160 12.86 5.86 4.58
N ILE A 161 13.83 6.51 3.93
CA ILE A 161 14.14 7.92 4.18
C ILE A 161 12.95 8.82 3.85
N LEU A 162 12.29 8.61 2.70
CA LEU A 162 11.11 9.37 2.31
C LEU A 162 10.00 9.26 3.37
N LEU A 163 9.68 8.04 3.82
CA LEU A 163 8.63 7.81 4.80
C LEU A 163 8.95 8.49 6.15
N LEU A 164 10.19 8.38 6.62
CA LEU A 164 10.62 9.02 7.88
C LEU A 164 10.60 10.55 7.77
N ASN A 165 10.99 11.12 6.63
CA ASN A 165 10.94 12.56 6.41
C ASN A 165 9.49 13.06 6.36
N ARG A 166 8.60 12.36 5.65
CA ARG A 166 7.17 12.68 5.63
C ARG A 166 6.53 12.55 7.01
N LEU A 167 6.92 11.55 7.81
CA LEU A 167 6.46 11.44 9.20
C LEU A 167 6.86 12.67 10.02
N LYS A 168 8.12 13.11 9.93
CA LYS A 168 8.61 14.31 10.64
C LYS A 168 7.87 15.58 10.23
N GLU A 169 7.52 15.72 8.97
CA GLU A 169 6.73 16.85 8.47
C GLU A 169 5.31 16.85 9.02
N GLU A 170 4.66 15.69 9.02
CA GLU A 170 3.35 15.52 9.64
C GLU A 170 3.41 15.79 11.16
N GLU A 171 4.40 15.26 11.87
CA GLU A 171 4.60 15.54 13.30
C GLU A 171 4.80 17.03 13.59
N LYS A 172 5.57 17.75 12.76
CA LYS A 172 5.70 19.22 12.88
C LYS A 172 4.37 19.94 12.70
N ARG A 173 3.50 19.43 11.83
CA ARG A 173 2.15 19.97 11.62
C ARG A 173 1.27 19.70 12.83
N TRP A 174 1.28 18.49 13.38
CA TRP A 174 0.46 18.09 14.53
C TRP A 174 0.97 18.62 15.88
N ASN A 175 2.23 19.02 15.98
CA ASN A 175 2.73 19.74 17.16
C ASN A 175 2.11 21.15 17.29
N LYS A 176 1.65 21.74 16.19
CA LYS A 176 0.98 23.05 16.19
C LYS A 176 -0.53 22.96 16.41
N GLN A 177 -1.12 21.81 16.11
CA GLN A 177 -2.55 21.54 16.26
C GLN A 177 -2.77 20.05 16.58
N PRO A 178 -3.53 19.70 17.63
CA PRO A 178 -3.81 18.30 17.93
C PRO A 178 -4.36 17.56 16.70
N TYR A 179 -4.02 16.27 16.57
CA TYR A 179 -4.51 15.45 15.46
C TYR A 179 -6.04 15.49 15.38
N ASN A 180 -6.56 15.86 14.21
CA ASN A 180 -7.97 15.73 13.87
C ASN A 180 -8.07 15.01 12.53
N LYS A 181 -8.86 13.93 12.50
CA LYS A 181 -9.13 13.13 11.31
C LYS A 181 -9.68 13.96 10.13
N GLU A 182 -10.40 15.04 10.40
CA GLU A 182 -10.93 15.94 9.37
C GLU A 182 -9.82 16.77 8.71
N HIS A 183 -8.76 17.08 9.45
CA HIS A 183 -7.61 17.85 8.98
C HIS A 183 -6.47 16.99 8.39
N ASP A 184 -6.54 15.67 8.53
CA ASP A 184 -5.59 14.70 7.98
C ASP A 184 -6.07 14.27 6.57
N PRO A 185 -5.56 14.86 5.47
CA PRO A 185 -6.11 14.64 4.15
C PRO A 185 -5.96 13.17 3.71
N LYS A 186 -6.90 12.70 2.89
CA LYS A 186 -6.69 11.45 2.16
C LYS A 186 -5.63 11.66 1.07
N ARG A 187 -4.78 10.66 0.87
CA ARG A 187 -3.80 10.63 -0.23
C ARG A 187 -4.46 10.51 -1.60
N CYS A 188 -5.51 9.71 -1.68
CA CYS A 188 -6.38 9.55 -2.85
C CYS A 188 -7.83 9.31 -2.40
N LYS A 189 -8.80 9.37 -3.34
CA LYS A 189 -10.25 9.32 -3.08
C LYS A 189 -10.67 8.20 -2.09
N TYR A 190 -10.09 7.00 -2.24
CA TYR A 190 -10.43 5.81 -1.44
C TYR A 190 -9.29 5.29 -0.56
N GLY A 191 -8.09 5.87 -0.66
CA GLY A 191 -6.92 5.42 0.08
C GLY A 191 -6.93 5.84 1.55
N PHE A 192 -5.81 5.54 2.19
CA PHE A 192 -5.59 5.95 3.57
C PHE A 192 -5.33 7.47 3.66
N ARG A 193 -5.51 7.99 4.87
CA ARG A 193 -5.08 9.35 5.20
C ARG A 193 -3.57 9.37 5.37
N THR A 194 -2.95 10.52 5.12
CA THR A 194 -1.49 10.67 5.02
C THR A 194 -0.75 9.99 6.18
N LEU A 195 -1.11 10.27 7.43
CA LEU A 195 -0.44 9.68 8.59
C LEU A 195 -0.58 8.15 8.62
N ALA A 196 -1.78 7.63 8.32
CA ALA A 196 -2.01 6.20 8.27
C ALA A 196 -1.26 5.53 7.10
N THR A 197 -1.11 6.18 5.95
CA THR A 197 -0.32 5.66 4.82
C THR A 197 1.16 5.55 5.18
N ILE A 198 1.72 6.58 5.82
CA ILE A 198 3.13 6.60 6.26
C ILE A 198 3.39 5.49 7.28
N LEU A 199 2.56 5.40 8.32
CA LEU A 199 2.70 4.38 9.36
C LEU A 199 2.46 2.96 8.82
N ASN A 200 1.56 2.79 7.84
CA ASN A 200 1.37 1.50 7.16
C ASN A 200 2.69 1.03 6.53
N GLY A 201 3.32 1.89 5.72
CA GLY A 201 4.60 1.58 5.08
C GLY A 201 5.69 1.24 6.09
N LEU A 202 5.87 2.06 7.13
CA LEU A 202 6.89 1.80 8.15
C LEU A 202 6.64 0.49 8.90
N SER A 203 5.38 0.22 9.29
CA SER A 203 5.02 -0.99 10.03
C SER A 203 5.08 -2.27 9.19
N ALA A 204 5.00 -2.18 7.86
CA ALA A 204 5.16 -3.34 6.97
C ALA A 204 6.55 -3.98 7.13
N LEU A 205 7.59 -3.17 7.40
CA LEU A 205 8.94 -3.67 7.64
C LEU A 205 9.06 -4.57 8.87
N CYS A 206 8.14 -4.44 9.84
CA CYS A 206 8.09 -5.30 11.02
C CYS A 206 7.66 -6.74 10.68
N LEU A 207 7.12 -6.97 9.48
CA LEU A 207 6.66 -8.28 9.00
C LEU A 207 7.70 -8.97 8.09
N GLU A 208 8.84 -8.33 7.85
CA GLU A 208 9.90 -8.80 6.95
C GLU A 208 11.04 -9.50 7.69
N HIS A 209 12.17 -9.72 7.00
CA HIS A 209 13.36 -10.35 7.56
C HIS A 209 14.04 -9.48 8.62
N ASP A 210 14.76 -10.13 9.54
CA ASP A 210 15.41 -9.49 10.70
C ASP A 210 16.29 -8.29 10.33
N VAL A 211 16.94 -8.30 9.16
CA VAL A 211 17.77 -7.17 8.70
C VAL A 211 16.92 -5.91 8.46
N GLN A 212 15.75 -6.05 7.83
CA GLN A 212 14.84 -4.91 7.58
C GLN A 212 14.20 -4.43 8.89
N LYS A 213 13.84 -5.35 9.78
CA LYS A 213 13.36 -5.03 11.14
C LYS A 213 14.41 -4.27 11.96
N GLN A 214 15.66 -4.72 11.91
CA GLN A 214 16.77 -4.06 12.58
C GLN A 214 16.99 -2.66 12.02
N GLU A 215 16.88 -2.48 10.70
CA GLU A 215 17.05 -1.18 10.07
C GLU A 215 15.98 -0.18 10.51
N ILE A 216 14.69 -0.57 10.54
CA ILE A 216 13.66 0.33 11.06
C ILE A 216 13.84 0.62 12.55
N ALA A 217 14.29 -0.36 13.35
CA ALA A 217 14.60 -0.16 14.76
C ALA A 217 15.77 0.84 14.95
N ASN A 218 16.85 0.70 14.18
CA ASN A 218 18.00 1.62 14.18
C ASN A 218 17.60 3.07 13.85
N ARG A 219 16.50 3.25 13.12
CA ARG A 219 15.96 4.56 12.75
C ARG A 219 14.83 5.05 13.65
N GLY A 220 14.71 4.47 14.85
CA GLY A 220 13.77 4.89 15.87
C GLY A 220 12.36 4.32 15.69
N GLY A 221 12.24 3.17 15.01
CA GLY A 221 10.95 2.50 14.77
C GLY A 221 10.18 2.20 16.05
N ILE A 222 10.88 1.76 17.11
CA ILE A 222 10.26 1.44 18.40
C ILE A 222 9.67 2.71 19.03
N GLU A 223 10.43 3.81 19.03
CA GLU A 223 10.02 5.09 19.58
C GLU A 223 8.86 5.70 18.77
N ILE A 224 8.87 5.53 17.43
CA ILE A 224 7.73 5.88 16.59
C ILE A 224 6.50 5.11 17.06
N GLY A 225 6.60 3.79 17.19
CA GLY A 225 5.51 2.94 17.69
C GLY A 225 4.97 3.45 19.02
N LEU A 226 5.84 3.65 20.01
CA LEU A 226 5.47 4.13 21.34
C LEU A 226 4.69 5.45 21.30
N ARG A 227 5.11 6.43 20.48
CA ARG A 227 4.42 7.72 20.36
C ARG A 227 2.97 7.59 19.90
N TYR A 228 2.66 6.62 19.05
CA TYR A 228 1.34 6.48 18.42
C TYR A 228 0.43 5.40 19.07
N LEU A 229 0.88 4.70 20.11
CA LEU A 229 0.08 3.64 20.78
C LEU A 229 -1.26 4.14 21.33
N ASN A 230 -1.31 5.39 21.81
CA ASN A 230 -2.51 5.99 22.38
C ASN A 230 -3.27 6.89 21.39
N HIS A 231 -2.95 6.79 20.09
CA HIS A 231 -3.57 7.65 19.08
C HIS A 231 -5.09 7.38 18.95
N PRO A 232 -5.96 8.39 18.73
CA PRO A 232 -7.43 8.18 18.66
C PRO A 232 -7.89 7.21 17.56
N SER A 233 -7.18 7.17 16.44
CA SER A 233 -7.47 6.25 15.32
C SER A 233 -6.99 4.83 15.62
N ALA A 234 -7.91 3.86 15.65
CA ALA A 234 -7.60 2.44 15.84
C ALA A 234 -6.60 1.90 14.81
N LYS A 235 -6.71 2.32 13.54
CA LYS A 235 -5.79 1.92 12.48
C LYS A 235 -4.35 2.34 12.78
N ILE A 236 -4.17 3.58 13.26
CA ILE A 236 -2.85 4.09 13.64
C ILE A 236 -2.31 3.32 14.84
N ARG A 237 -3.15 3.01 15.84
CA ARG A 237 -2.72 2.18 16.98
C ARG A 237 -2.25 0.79 16.58
N VAL A 238 -2.89 0.16 15.58
CA VAL A 238 -2.45 -1.15 15.07
C VAL A 238 -1.05 -1.05 14.44
N MET A 239 -0.83 -0.07 13.56
CA MET A 239 0.49 0.16 12.95
C MET A 239 1.56 0.50 13.98
N ALA A 240 1.19 1.32 14.97
CA ALA A 240 2.04 1.69 16.10
C ALA A 240 2.41 0.47 16.96
N ALA A 241 1.47 -0.44 17.21
CA ALA A 241 1.71 -1.66 17.95
C ALA A 241 2.67 -2.62 17.23
N LEU A 242 2.59 -2.72 15.89
CA LEU A 242 3.56 -3.48 15.10
C LEU A 242 4.98 -2.93 15.26
N LEU A 243 5.14 -1.61 15.13
CA LEU A 243 6.42 -0.93 15.32
C LEU A 243 6.95 -1.08 16.75
N PHE A 244 6.10 -0.86 17.75
CA PHE A 244 6.49 -1.00 19.15
C PHE A 244 6.78 -2.45 19.52
N GLY A 245 6.16 -3.42 18.84
CA GLY A 245 6.40 -4.86 19.02
C GLY A 245 7.86 -5.27 18.81
N LEU A 246 8.63 -4.52 18.02
CA LEU A 246 10.08 -4.70 17.88
C LEU A 246 10.83 -4.60 19.23
N SER A 247 10.29 -3.86 20.21
CA SER A 247 10.83 -3.80 21.57
C SER A 247 10.80 -5.16 22.29
N GLY A 248 9.92 -6.08 21.88
CA GLY A 248 9.83 -7.44 22.42
C GLY A 248 10.78 -8.43 21.75
N GLU A 249 11.32 -8.11 20.57
CA GLU A 249 12.23 -9.02 19.85
C GLU A 249 13.58 -9.09 20.54
N GLN A 250 14.11 -10.31 20.73
CA GLN A 250 15.24 -10.56 21.62
C GLN A 250 16.47 -9.71 21.27
N ASN A 251 16.88 -9.71 20.00
CA ASN A 251 18.07 -9.02 19.53
C ASN A 251 17.78 -7.55 19.19
N ILE A 252 16.69 -7.28 18.48
CA ILE A 252 16.34 -5.93 17.99
C ILE A 252 15.96 -4.99 19.13
N GLY A 253 15.10 -5.44 20.06
CA GLY A 253 14.61 -4.60 21.15
C GLY A 253 15.56 -4.50 22.36
N GLN A 254 16.72 -5.17 22.33
CA GLN A 254 17.58 -5.29 23.51
C GLN A 254 18.03 -3.94 24.05
N GLN A 255 18.45 -3.02 23.17
CA GLN A 255 18.92 -1.70 23.58
C GLN A 255 17.78 -0.87 24.19
N PHE A 256 16.59 -0.93 23.59
CA PHE A 256 15.42 -0.21 24.10
C PHE A 256 15.05 -0.67 25.52
N ARG A 257 14.98 -2.00 25.75
CA ARG A 257 14.67 -2.61 27.05
C ARG A 257 15.74 -2.40 28.13
N LYS A 258 16.98 -2.09 27.75
CA LYS A 258 18.03 -1.73 28.72
C LYS A 258 17.87 -0.29 29.22
N ASN A 259 17.21 0.56 28.45
CA ASN A 259 17.13 2.00 28.70
C ASN A 259 15.77 2.45 29.28
N ASN A 260 14.79 1.54 29.39
CA ASN A 260 13.43 1.78 29.88
C ASN A 260 12.96 0.58 30.70
#